data_AF-A0AAX3STA9-F1
#
_entry.id   AF-A0AAX3STA9-F1
#
_cell.length_a   1.000
_cell.length_b   1.000
_cell.length_c   1.000
_cell.angle_alpha   90.00
_cell.angle_beta   90.00
_cell.angle_gamma   90.00
#
_symmetry.space_group_name_H-M   'P 1'
#
loop_
_entity.id
_entity.type
_entity.pdbx_description
1 polymer ?
#
loop_
_entity_poly.entity_id
_entity_poly.type
_entity_poly.pdbx_seq_one_letter_code
_entity_poly.pdbx_strand_id
1 'polypeptide(L)'
;MSVRWLMACSSRTVQVVISANVRSPNILSLATAAGYVTGMQIECVVNAGVDVASLQVAGIPDDALHLIINGRMGGVINGGTGLYTRTRLRLTNNGIMFGGGGQGGYGGGAWVQYHGSSGGASGGGGGDGAGFTASGAVTMLGAQPGGRGSDYQYQGAVFPGDTAPAASGGWGGSGGPIGQSGFSGSWGGVGGSASASETTPPGAGKPAGYYVDGNAYITWLATGARLGRVI
;
A
#
# COMPACT_ATOMS: atom_id res chain seq x y z
N MET A 1 -40.79 -49.84 -10.74
CA MET A 1 -40.35 -48.59 -10.08
C MET A 1 -38.85 -48.65 -9.92
N SER A 2 -38.10 -47.81 -10.62
CA SER A 2 -36.63 -47.75 -10.52
C SER A 2 -36.25 -46.78 -9.41
N VAL A 3 -35.62 -47.27 -8.36
CA VAL A 3 -35.09 -46.45 -7.27
C VAL A 3 -33.84 -45.76 -7.80
N ARG A 4 -33.93 -44.46 -8.06
CA ARG A 4 -32.75 -43.60 -8.32
C ARG A 4 -32.03 -43.39 -7.00
N TRP A 5 -30.94 -44.12 -6.80
CA TRP A 5 -29.98 -43.83 -5.74
C TRP A 5 -29.26 -42.53 -6.09
N LEU A 6 -29.64 -41.44 -5.42
CA LEU A 6 -28.87 -40.20 -5.43
C LEU A 6 -27.65 -40.42 -4.53
N MET A 7 -26.53 -40.87 -5.09
CA MET A 7 -25.25 -40.80 -4.37
C MET A 7 -24.86 -39.32 -4.30
N ALA A 8 -25.08 -38.70 -3.14
CA ALA A 8 -24.42 -37.45 -2.79
C ALA A 8 -22.94 -37.77 -2.58
N CYS A 9 -22.11 -37.66 -3.63
CA CYS A 9 -20.67 -37.66 -3.41
C CYS A 9 -20.33 -36.36 -2.67
N SER A 10 -19.64 -36.47 -1.54
CA SER A 10 -19.07 -35.28 -0.90
C SER A 10 -18.13 -34.63 -1.92
N SER A 11 -18.23 -33.31 -2.12
CA SER A 11 -17.27 -32.58 -2.94
C SER A 11 -15.86 -32.87 -2.41
N ARG A 12 -15.07 -33.61 -3.18
CA ARG A 12 -13.67 -33.89 -2.84
C ARG A 12 -12.92 -32.55 -2.74
N THR A 13 -12.12 -32.40 -1.70
CA THR A 13 -11.37 -31.16 -1.42
C THR A 13 -9.88 -31.41 -1.61
N VAL A 14 -9.20 -30.46 -2.23
CA VAL A 14 -7.73 -30.41 -2.33
C VAL A 14 -7.22 -29.32 -1.41
N GLN A 15 -6.18 -29.64 -0.65
CA GLN A 15 -5.57 -28.71 0.28
C GLN A 15 -4.29 -28.12 -0.31
N VAL A 16 -4.17 -26.80 -0.26
CA VAL A 16 -2.96 -26.04 -0.58
C VAL A 16 -2.48 -25.38 0.71
N VAL A 17 -1.26 -25.68 1.14
CA VAL A 17 -0.69 -25.09 2.36
C VAL A 17 0.45 -24.16 1.98
N ILE A 18 0.32 -22.89 2.34
CA ILE A 18 1.36 -21.87 2.19
C ILE A 18 2.10 -21.76 3.53
N SER A 19 3.29 -22.35 3.59
CA SER A 19 4.13 -22.46 4.79
C SER A 19 5.38 -21.59 4.78
N ALA A 20 5.61 -20.82 3.71
CA ALA A 20 6.75 -19.93 3.56
C ALA A 20 6.29 -18.57 3.02
N ASN A 21 7.04 -17.52 3.39
CA ASN A 21 6.75 -16.16 2.94
C ASN A 21 6.81 -16.08 1.43
N VAL A 22 5.75 -15.58 0.81
CA VAL A 22 5.58 -15.65 -0.64
C VAL A 22 4.83 -14.43 -1.18
N ARG A 23 5.19 -14.03 -2.39
CA ARG A 23 4.48 -12.98 -3.12
C ARG A 23 3.63 -13.60 -4.20
N SER A 24 2.36 -13.22 -4.23
CA SER A 24 1.41 -13.54 -5.29
C SER A 24 1.44 -15.01 -5.73
N PRO A 25 1.32 -15.99 -4.79
CA PRO A 25 1.35 -17.40 -5.17
C PRO A 25 0.17 -17.74 -6.09
N ASN A 26 0.41 -18.57 -7.10
CA ASN A 26 -0.64 -19.05 -7.98
C ASN A 26 -1.38 -20.24 -7.34
N ILE A 27 -2.50 -19.94 -6.64
CA ILE A 27 -3.29 -20.95 -5.93
C ILE A 27 -3.80 -22.05 -6.87
N LEU A 28 -4.22 -21.71 -8.10
CA LEU A 28 -4.72 -22.70 -9.05
C LEU A 28 -3.60 -23.68 -9.44
N SER A 29 -2.41 -23.19 -9.78
CA SER A 29 -1.29 -24.05 -10.12
C SER A 29 -0.89 -24.96 -8.95
N LEU A 30 -0.88 -24.43 -7.72
CA LEU A 30 -0.61 -25.23 -6.52
C LEU A 30 -1.70 -26.28 -6.29
N ALA A 31 -2.96 -25.94 -6.50
CA ALA A 31 -4.07 -26.88 -6.37
C ALA A 31 -4.02 -27.97 -7.44
N THR A 32 -3.74 -27.62 -8.70
CA THR A 32 -3.57 -28.57 -9.80
C THR A 32 -2.42 -29.54 -9.52
N ALA A 33 -1.29 -29.04 -9.00
CA ALA A 33 -0.18 -29.89 -8.57
C ALA A 33 -0.58 -30.84 -7.42
N ALA A 34 -1.50 -30.42 -6.56
CA ALA A 34 -2.09 -31.24 -5.50
C ALA A 34 -3.26 -32.12 -5.97
N GLY A 35 -3.53 -32.20 -7.28
CA GLY A 35 -4.53 -33.10 -7.88
C GLY A 35 -5.92 -32.50 -8.04
N TYR A 36 -6.06 -31.17 -8.02
CA TYR A 36 -7.32 -30.48 -8.30
C TYR A 36 -7.82 -30.79 -9.72
N VAL A 37 -9.10 -31.12 -9.80
CA VAL A 37 -9.87 -31.18 -11.05
C VAL A 37 -11.18 -30.42 -10.88
N THR A 38 -11.74 -29.94 -11.99
CA THR A 38 -12.99 -29.16 -12.00
C THR A 38 -14.11 -29.88 -11.26
N GLY A 39 -14.78 -29.17 -10.34
CA GLY A 39 -15.85 -29.69 -9.49
C GLY A 39 -15.40 -30.04 -8.06
N MET A 40 -14.09 -30.00 -7.79
CA MET A 40 -13.55 -30.09 -6.43
C MET A 40 -13.56 -28.73 -5.71
N GLN A 41 -13.46 -28.77 -4.38
CA GLN A 41 -13.18 -27.59 -3.57
C GLN A 41 -11.67 -27.45 -3.34
N ILE A 42 -11.20 -26.21 -3.22
CA ILE A 42 -9.82 -25.86 -2.89
C ILE A 42 -9.83 -25.21 -1.52
N GLU A 43 -9.14 -25.81 -0.57
CA GLU A 43 -8.87 -25.21 0.74
C GLU A 43 -7.43 -24.70 0.75
N CYS A 44 -7.26 -23.37 0.70
CA CYS A 44 -5.95 -22.73 0.74
C CYS A 44 -5.69 -22.19 2.14
N VAL A 45 -4.69 -22.73 2.83
CA VAL A 45 -4.31 -22.36 4.19
C VAL A 45 -2.99 -21.62 4.20
N VAL A 46 -3.01 -20.39 4.68
CA VAL A 46 -1.78 -19.64 5.04
C VAL A 46 -1.47 -19.89 6.50
N ASN A 47 -0.31 -20.47 6.78
CA ASN A 47 0.10 -20.81 8.15
C ASN A 47 0.35 -19.58 9.02
N ALA A 48 0.28 -19.76 10.33
CA ALA A 48 0.69 -18.73 11.28
C ALA A 48 2.17 -18.37 11.09
N GLY A 49 2.51 -17.09 11.24
CA GLY A 49 3.87 -16.58 11.01
C GLY A 49 4.29 -16.45 9.53
N VAL A 50 3.41 -16.80 8.59
CA VAL A 50 3.67 -16.66 7.15
C VAL A 50 3.14 -15.32 6.62
N ASP A 51 3.96 -14.67 5.80
CA ASP A 51 3.64 -13.44 5.10
C ASP A 51 3.30 -13.70 3.63
N VAL A 52 2.10 -13.30 3.20
CA VAL A 52 1.67 -13.35 1.80
C VAL A 52 1.48 -11.94 1.26
N ALA A 53 2.33 -11.54 0.32
CA ALA A 53 2.26 -10.24 -0.32
C ALA A 53 1.39 -10.29 -1.59
N SER A 54 0.40 -9.40 -1.68
CA SER A 54 -0.42 -9.10 -2.87
C SER A 54 -0.94 -10.35 -3.59
N LEU A 55 -1.78 -11.13 -2.92
CA LEU A 55 -2.40 -12.31 -3.50
C LEU A 55 -3.40 -11.91 -4.60
N GLN A 56 -3.32 -12.58 -5.75
CA GLN A 56 -4.29 -12.48 -6.82
C GLN A 56 -5.00 -13.83 -6.98
N VAL A 57 -6.32 -13.83 -6.85
CA VAL A 57 -7.16 -15.00 -7.17
C VAL A 57 -7.64 -14.86 -8.60
N ALA A 58 -7.21 -15.79 -9.45
CA ALA A 58 -7.57 -15.83 -10.87
C ALA A 58 -7.65 -17.27 -11.38
N GLY A 59 -8.50 -17.50 -12.39
CA GLY A 59 -8.65 -18.79 -13.06
C GLY A 59 -9.32 -19.90 -12.23
N ILE A 60 -9.74 -19.59 -10.99
CA ILE A 60 -10.49 -20.51 -10.14
C ILE A 60 -11.99 -20.27 -10.38
N PRO A 61 -12.82 -21.33 -10.54
CA PRO A 61 -14.27 -21.18 -10.62
C PRO A 61 -14.86 -20.56 -9.36
N ASP A 62 -15.99 -19.86 -9.52
CA ASP A 62 -16.74 -19.31 -8.39
C ASP A 62 -17.09 -20.40 -7.36
N ASP A 63 -17.03 -20.01 -6.09
CA ASP A 63 -17.38 -20.81 -4.92
C ASP A 63 -16.54 -22.10 -4.75
N ALA A 64 -15.47 -22.27 -5.54
CA ALA A 64 -14.54 -23.39 -5.46
C ALA A 64 -13.40 -23.15 -4.47
N LEU A 65 -13.12 -21.89 -4.09
CA LEU A 65 -12.03 -21.55 -3.18
C LEU A 65 -12.54 -21.17 -1.78
N HIS A 66 -11.96 -21.81 -0.78
CA HIS A 66 -11.95 -21.36 0.60
C HIS A 66 -10.52 -20.96 0.99
N LEU A 67 -10.33 -19.68 1.29
CA LEU A 67 -9.06 -19.11 1.72
C LEU A 67 -9.05 -18.91 3.24
N ILE A 68 -8.06 -19.49 3.92
CA ILE A 68 -7.90 -19.44 5.37
C ILE A 68 -6.57 -18.75 5.69
N ILE A 69 -6.64 -17.61 6.36
CA ILE A 69 -5.47 -16.78 6.68
C ILE A 69 -5.19 -16.84 8.18
N ASN A 70 -4.15 -17.58 8.58
CA ASN A 70 -3.66 -17.59 9.97
C ASN A 70 -2.41 -16.71 10.16
N GLY A 71 -1.74 -16.33 9.07
CA GLY A 71 -0.58 -15.43 9.05
C GLY A 71 -0.95 -13.98 8.76
N ARG A 72 -0.08 -13.28 8.02
CA ARG A 72 -0.37 -11.94 7.50
C ARG A 72 -0.51 -11.98 5.99
N MET A 73 -1.55 -11.34 5.48
CA MET A 73 -1.72 -11.09 4.06
C MET A 73 -1.82 -9.60 3.83
N GLY A 74 -1.10 -9.07 2.86
CA GLY A 74 -1.13 -7.63 2.70
C GLY A 74 -0.45 -7.05 1.49
N GLY A 75 -0.66 -5.75 1.34
CA GLY A 75 -0.15 -4.97 0.24
C GLY A 75 1.33 -4.62 0.38
N VAL A 76 1.94 -4.33 -0.76
CA VAL A 76 3.27 -3.72 -0.81
C VAL A 76 3.23 -2.26 -0.32
N ILE A 77 4.40 -1.70 -0.03
CA ILE A 77 4.59 -0.28 0.33
C ILE A 77 3.86 0.68 -0.61
N ASN A 78 3.58 1.90 -0.14
CA ASN A 78 3.01 2.99 -0.95
C ASN A 78 1.64 2.68 -1.58
N GLY A 79 0.78 1.98 -0.84
CA GLY A 79 -0.63 1.79 -1.20
C GLY A 79 -0.97 0.47 -1.91
N GLY A 80 -0.13 -0.57 -1.80
CA GLY A 80 -0.40 -1.87 -2.41
C GLY A 80 -1.66 -2.57 -1.89
N THR A 81 -2.23 -3.45 -2.71
CA THR A 81 -3.41 -4.27 -2.34
C THR A 81 -3.00 -5.62 -1.76
N GLY A 82 -3.67 -6.07 -0.71
CA GLY A 82 -3.44 -7.35 -0.04
C GLY A 82 -4.01 -8.54 -0.79
N LEU A 83 -5.30 -8.51 -1.08
CA LEU A 83 -6.00 -9.52 -1.87
C LEU A 83 -6.76 -8.86 -3.01
N TYR A 84 -6.52 -9.31 -4.23
CA TYR A 84 -7.34 -9.00 -5.40
C TYR A 84 -8.14 -10.23 -5.81
N THR A 85 -9.45 -10.08 -5.99
CA THR A 85 -10.31 -11.13 -6.56
C THR A 85 -11.45 -10.56 -7.40
N ARG A 86 -11.84 -11.30 -8.43
CA ARG A 86 -13.13 -11.17 -9.14
C ARG A 86 -13.90 -12.50 -9.19
N THR A 87 -13.41 -13.50 -8.46
CA THR A 87 -14.00 -14.83 -8.29
C THR A 87 -14.70 -14.87 -6.95
N ARG A 88 -15.92 -15.41 -6.91
CA ARG A 88 -16.64 -15.62 -5.66
C ARG A 88 -15.92 -16.66 -4.81
N LEU A 89 -15.61 -16.35 -3.55
CA LEU A 89 -14.84 -17.23 -2.67
C LEU A 89 -15.29 -17.09 -1.21
N ARG A 90 -14.95 -18.09 -0.41
CA ARG A 90 -15.12 -18.05 1.05
C ARG A 90 -13.79 -17.65 1.68
N LEU A 91 -13.82 -16.79 2.70
CA LEU A 91 -12.61 -16.30 3.35
C LEU A 91 -12.75 -16.35 4.87
N THR A 92 -11.81 -17.04 5.52
CA THR A 92 -11.61 -17.06 6.98
C THR A 92 -10.33 -16.32 7.31
N ASN A 93 -10.42 -15.12 7.86
CA ASN A 93 -9.26 -14.38 8.36
C ASN A 93 -9.14 -14.54 9.87
N ASN A 94 -8.16 -15.33 10.31
CA ASN A 94 -7.77 -15.49 11.71
C ASN A 94 -6.53 -14.64 12.06
N GLY A 95 -5.90 -14.00 11.07
CA GLY A 95 -4.72 -13.18 11.23
C GLY A 95 -4.98 -11.71 10.87
N ILE A 96 -4.07 -11.13 10.08
CA ILE A 96 -4.12 -9.73 9.65
C ILE A 96 -4.19 -9.66 8.13
N MET A 97 -5.20 -8.97 7.62
CA MET A 97 -5.27 -8.52 6.23
C MET A 97 -5.04 -7.01 6.17
N PHE A 98 -4.12 -6.54 5.34
CA PHE A 98 -3.85 -5.10 5.25
C PHE A 98 -3.56 -4.59 3.83
N GLY A 99 -3.96 -3.34 3.56
CA GLY A 99 -3.42 -2.58 2.43
C GLY A 99 -2.12 -1.89 2.83
N GLY A 100 -1.24 -1.63 1.86
CA GLY A 100 -0.04 -0.82 2.09
C GLY A 100 -0.40 0.57 2.62
N GLY A 101 0.44 1.15 3.47
CA GLY A 101 0.35 2.55 3.86
C GLY A 101 0.59 3.46 2.67
N GLY A 102 -0.08 4.62 2.65
CA GLY A 102 0.08 5.60 1.59
C GLY A 102 1.41 6.35 1.69
N GLN A 103 1.98 6.70 0.54
CA GLN A 103 3.17 7.56 0.47
C GLN A 103 2.88 8.96 1.03
N GLY A 104 3.85 9.56 1.74
CA GLY A 104 3.78 10.94 2.17
C GLY A 104 3.77 11.93 1.00
N GLY A 105 3.19 13.12 1.20
CA GLY A 105 3.20 14.20 0.23
C GLY A 105 4.55 14.91 0.14
N TYR A 106 4.86 15.55 -1.00
CA TYR A 106 6.05 16.39 -1.13
C TYR A 106 5.86 17.73 -0.39
N GLY A 107 6.96 18.34 0.08
CA GLY A 107 6.94 19.68 0.68
C GLY A 107 6.79 20.78 -0.37
N GLY A 108 6.22 21.92 0.02
CA GLY A 108 6.12 23.10 -0.85
C GLY A 108 7.48 23.74 -1.11
N GLY A 109 7.68 24.30 -2.31
CA GLY A 109 8.84 25.09 -2.65
C GLY A 109 8.64 26.58 -2.36
N ALA A 110 9.71 27.36 -2.47
CA ALA A 110 9.67 28.79 -2.35
C ALA A 110 10.68 29.44 -3.30
N TRP A 111 10.37 30.63 -3.81
CA TRP A 111 11.25 31.43 -4.65
C TRP A 111 11.23 32.88 -4.19
N VAL A 112 12.38 33.54 -4.34
CA VAL A 112 12.58 34.97 -4.10
C VAL A 112 13.36 35.61 -5.24
N GLN A 113 13.09 36.88 -5.50
CA GLN A 113 13.83 37.71 -6.43
C GLN A 113 14.24 39.02 -5.78
N TYR A 114 15.49 39.44 -5.98
CA TYR A 114 16.05 40.68 -5.48
C TYR A 114 16.89 41.37 -6.55
N HIS A 115 16.43 42.54 -7.00
CA HIS A 115 17.12 43.40 -7.98
C HIS A 115 17.71 42.64 -9.18
N GLY A 116 16.92 41.77 -9.79
CA GLY A 116 17.30 41.02 -11.00
C GLY A 116 18.01 39.69 -10.75
N SER A 117 18.34 39.35 -9.50
CA SER A 117 18.80 38.01 -9.12
C SER A 117 17.66 37.20 -8.51
N SER A 118 17.54 35.93 -8.90
CA SER A 118 16.55 35.01 -8.37
C SER A 118 17.19 33.79 -7.74
N GLY A 119 16.50 33.23 -6.75
CA GLY A 119 16.87 31.96 -6.17
C GLY A 119 15.65 31.29 -5.56
N GLY A 120 15.77 29.99 -5.33
CA GLY A 120 14.65 29.21 -4.86
C GLY A 120 15.11 27.98 -4.10
N ALA A 121 14.17 27.47 -3.32
CA ALA A 121 14.28 26.28 -2.52
C ALA A 121 13.20 25.28 -2.94
N SER A 122 13.61 24.04 -3.15
CA SER A 122 12.73 22.91 -3.40
C SER A 122 12.23 22.32 -2.08
N GLY A 123 10.95 21.93 -2.04
CA GLY A 123 10.44 21.16 -0.91
C GLY A 123 11.01 19.73 -0.86
N GLY A 124 10.94 19.12 0.32
CA GLY A 124 11.45 17.78 0.56
C GLY A 124 10.57 16.68 -0.04
N GLY A 125 11.16 15.52 -0.34
CA GLY A 125 10.43 14.34 -0.80
C GLY A 125 9.56 13.72 0.29
N GLY A 126 8.40 13.17 -0.08
CA GLY A 126 7.54 12.44 0.86
C GLY A 126 8.13 11.09 1.28
N GLY A 127 7.82 10.66 2.50
CA GLY A 127 8.28 9.38 3.05
C GLY A 127 7.48 8.19 2.53
N ASP A 128 8.10 7.01 2.52
CA ASP A 128 7.45 5.77 2.09
C ASP A 128 6.44 5.26 3.12
N GLY A 129 5.26 4.85 2.66
CA GLY A 129 4.25 4.17 3.48
C GLY A 129 4.64 2.72 3.79
N ALA A 130 4.19 2.22 4.93
CA ALA A 130 4.49 0.86 5.38
C ALA A 130 3.90 -0.21 4.45
N GLY A 131 4.49 -1.39 4.38
CA GLY A 131 3.99 -2.44 3.50
C GLY A 131 5.03 -3.51 3.23
N PHE A 132 4.64 -4.59 2.56
CA PHE A 132 5.63 -5.55 2.10
C PHE A 132 6.58 -4.92 1.07
N THR A 133 7.81 -5.41 0.99
CA THR A 133 8.75 -5.10 -0.08
C THR A 133 8.09 -5.26 -1.46
N ALA A 134 8.33 -4.29 -2.35
CA ALA A 134 7.77 -4.31 -3.71
C ALA A 134 8.36 -5.42 -4.60
N SER A 135 9.58 -5.88 -4.30
CA SER A 135 10.29 -6.94 -5.02
C SER A 135 11.16 -7.77 -4.08
N GLY A 136 11.75 -8.87 -4.58
CA GLY A 136 12.66 -9.72 -3.81
C GLY A 136 11.98 -10.52 -2.71
N ALA A 137 12.68 -10.82 -1.61
CA ALA A 137 12.10 -11.52 -0.47
C ALA A 137 10.94 -10.71 0.15
N VAL A 138 9.89 -11.39 0.62
CA VAL A 138 8.76 -10.72 1.30
C VAL A 138 9.17 -10.36 2.71
N THR A 139 9.30 -9.07 2.96
CA THR A 139 9.66 -8.51 4.27
C THR A 139 8.76 -7.31 4.57
N MET A 140 8.35 -7.17 5.84
CA MET A 140 7.57 -6.04 6.31
C MET A 140 8.45 -4.80 6.47
N LEU A 141 8.12 -3.70 5.79
CA LEU A 141 8.76 -2.40 5.97
C LEU A 141 7.85 -1.46 6.75
N GLY A 142 8.43 -0.75 7.73
CA GLY A 142 7.75 0.32 8.46
C GLY A 142 7.65 1.60 7.63
N ALA A 143 6.71 2.47 8.01
CA ALA A 143 6.57 3.79 7.40
C ALA A 143 7.82 4.64 7.66
N GLN A 144 8.19 5.47 6.69
CA GLN A 144 9.37 6.33 6.74
C GLN A 144 8.97 7.81 6.84
N PRO A 145 9.77 8.64 7.54
CA PRO A 145 9.56 10.08 7.55
C PRO A 145 9.83 10.69 6.16
N GLY A 146 9.21 11.84 5.89
CA GLY A 146 9.56 12.66 4.72
C GLY A 146 10.88 13.42 4.91
N GLY A 147 11.49 13.81 3.80
CA GLY A 147 12.73 14.56 3.78
C GLY A 147 12.54 16.05 4.04
N ARG A 148 13.61 16.72 4.48
CA ARG A 148 13.67 18.18 4.56
C ARG A 148 13.81 18.80 3.16
N GLY A 149 13.21 19.97 2.95
CA GLY A 149 13.46 20.79 1.77
C GLY A 149 14.87 21.40 1.75
N SER A 150 15.25 21.97 0.61
CA SER A 150 16.49 22.74 0.49
C SER A 150 16.30 24.16 1.04
N ASP A 151 17.41 24.88 1.22
CA ASP A 151 17.37 26.31 1.54
C ASP A 151 18.16 27.08 0.49
N TYR A 152 17.74 28.31 0.26
CA TYR A 152 18.43 29.30 -0.53
C TYR A 152 18.59 30.56 0.30
N GLN A 153 19.79 31.13 0.28
CA GLN A 153 20.08 32.42 0.86
C GLN A 153 20.89 33.24 -0.13
N TYR A 154 20.43 34.46 -0.41
CA TYR A 154 21.15 35.39 -1.26
C TYR A 154 22.52 35.75 -0.65
N GLN A 155 23.58 35.61 -1.45
CA GLN A 155 24.98 35.81 -1.03
C GLN A 155 25.58 37.14 -1.52
N GLY A 156 24.81 37.95 -2.24
CA GLY A 156 25.28 39.24 -2.77
C GLY A 156 25.15 40.38 -1.77
N ALA A 157 25.62 41.57 -2.18
CA ALA A 157 25.42 42.78 -1.42
C ALA A 157 23.93 43.19 -1.38
N VAL A 158 23.47 43.66 -0.23
CA VAL A 158 22.12 44.18 -0.03
C VAL A 158 22.17 45.70 0.13
N PHE A 159 21.11 46.38 -0.28
CA PHE A 159 20.98 47.83 -0.06
C PHE A 159 20.94 48.15 1.45
N PRO A 160 21.45 49.32 1.87
CA PRO A 160 21.36 49.74 3.27
C PRO A 160 19.90 49.73 3.76
N GLY A 161 19.62 49.01 4.85
CA GLY A 161 18.27 48.85 5.42
C GLY A 161 17.54 47.58 4.97
N ASP A 162 18.04 46.89 3.94
CA ASP A 162 17.51 45.60 3.52
C ASP A 162 18.13 44.43 4.28
N THR A 163 17.40 43.32 4.30
CA THR A 163 17.88 42.03 4.80
C THR A 163 18.02 41.03 3.66
N ALA A 164 19.03 40.17 3.73
CA ALA A 164 19.32 39.21 2.67
C ALA A 164 18.09 38.31 2.39
N PRO A 165 17.59 38.29 1.14
CA PRO A 165 16.44 37.45 0.80
C PRO A 165 16.80 35.97 0.90
N ALA A 166 15.85 35.20 1.40
CA ALA A 166 15.98 33.77 1.61
C ALA A 166 14.70 33.04 1.23
N ALA A 167 14.85 31.81 0.76
CA ALA A 167 13.76 30.88 0.52
C ALA A 167 14.08 29.55 1.20
N SER A 168 13.09 28.93 1.83
CA SER A 168 13.21 27.61 2.47
C SER A 168 12.15 26.67 1.93
N GLY A 169 12.55 25.46 1.59
CA GLY A 169 11.63 24.40 1.18
C GLY A 169 10.93 23.78 2.39
N GLY A 170 9.65 23.46 2.22
CA GLY A 170 8.88 22.74 3.22
C GLY A 170 9.33 21.28 3.38
N TRP A 171 8.90 20.65 4.47
CA TRP A 171 9.16 19.24 4.74
C TRP A 171 8.22 18.35 3.94
N GLY A 172 8.72 17.22 3.45
CA GLY A 172 7.87 16.14 2.97
C GLY A 172 7.08 15.53 4.12
N GLY A 173 5.85 15.10 3.83
CA GLY A 173 5.01 14.37 4.77
C GLY A 173 5.57 12.96 5.02
N SER A 174 5.31 12.41 6.20
CA SER A 174 5.66 11.02 6.51
C SER A 174 4.75 10.04 5.75
N GLY A 175 5.26 8.84 5.47
CA GLY A 175 4.42 7.75 4.98
C GLY A 175 3.41 7.27 6.04
N GLY A 176 2.32 6.68 5.58
CA GLY A 176 1.30 6.11 6.46
C GLY A 176 1.71 4.73 6.98
N PRO A 177 1.33 4.33 8.20
CA PRO A 177 1.41 2.94 8.63
C PRO A 177 0.47 2.05 7.80
N ILE A 178 0.55 0.73 8.00
CA ILE A 178 -0.29 -0.23 7.26
C ILE A 178 -1.76 0.14 7.34
N GLY A 179 -2.43 0.20 6.19
CA GLY A 179 -3.83 0.56 6.09
C GLY A 179 -4.17 2.04 6.34
N GLN A 180 -3.18 2.95 6.44
CA GLN A 180 -3.43 4.38 6.64
C GLN A 180 -2.84 5.24 5.52
N SER A 181 -3.43 6.40 5.29
CA SER A 181 -2.92 7.36 4.31
C SER A 181 -1.58 7.94 4.76
N GLY A 182 -0.78 8.39 3.80
CA GLY A 182 0.38 9.23 4.08
C GLY A 182 -0.05 10.60 4.58
N PHE A 183 0.89 11.28 5.25
CA PHE A 183 0.69 12.65 5.71
C PHE A 183 1.03 13.64 4.59
N SER A 184 0.38 14.81 4.61
CA SER A 184 0.71 15.91 3.70
C SER A 184 2.08 16.50 4.01
N GLY A 185 2.75 17.06 2.99
CA GLY A 185 3.93 17.90 3.20
C GLY A 185 3.57 19.25 3.83
N SER A 186 4.57 20.00 4.25
CA SER A 186 4.42 21.36 4.76
C SER A 186 4.80 22.41 3.72
N TRP A 187 4.30 23.62 3.92
CA TRP A 187 4.64 24.76 3.08
C TRP A 187 6.12 25.14 3.20
N GLY A 188 6.69 25.62 2.08
CA GLY A 188 7.93 26.38 2.10
C GLY A 188 7.71 27.79 2.65
N GLY A 189 8.80 28.54 2.78
CA GLY A 189 8.80 29.87 3.37
C GLY A 189 9.73 30.82 2.63
N VAL A 190 9.44 32.11 2.76
CA VAL A 190 10.28 33.19 2.25
C VAL A 190 10.64 34.13 3.40
N GLY A 191 11.81 34.74 3.34
CA GLY A 191 12.29 35.68 4.33
C GLY A 191 13.20 36.75 3.71
N GLY A 192 13.47 37.79 4.48
CA GLY A 192 14.29 38.92 4.07
C GLY A 192 13.57 39.92 3.15
N SER A 193 14.32 40.90 2.64
CA SER A 193 13.82 41.89 1.68
C SER A 193 13.85 41.28 0.27
N ALA A 194 12.69 40.96 -0.29
CA ALA A 194 12.56 40.48 -1.66
C ALA A 194 11.69 41.44 -2.49
N SER A 195 12.10 41.69 -3.74
CA SER A 195 11.31 42.45 -4.72
C SER A 195 10.12 41.66 -5.27
N ALA A 196 10.21 40.32 -5.28
CA ALA A 196 9.11 39.41 -5.56
C ALA A 196 9.35 38.06 -4.87
N SER A 197 8.27 37.35 -4.55
CA SER A 197 8.34 36.04 -3.88
C SER A 197 7.08 35.21 -4.10
N GLU A 198 7.23 33.89 -4.08
CA GLU A 198 6.13 32.93 -4.21
C GLU A 198 6.45 31.67 -3.41
N THR A 199 5.41 31.01 -2.93
CA THR A 199 5.46 29.68 -2.34
C THR A 199 4.57 28.74 -3.13
N THR A 200 5.05 27.53 -3.42
CA THR A 200 4.23 26.51 -4.07
C THR A 200 3.57 25.60 -3.03
N PRO A 201 2.32 25.16 -3.25
CA PRO A 201 1.60 24.33 -2.31
C PRO A 201 2.28 22.97 -2.11
N PRO A 202 2.27 22.42 -0.88
CA PRO A 202 2.72 21.06 -0.65
C PRO A 202 1.77 20.05 -1.27
N GLY A 203 2.29 18.85 -1.52
CA GLY A 203 1.51 17.70 -1.93
C GLY A 203 0.73 17.09 -0.76
N ALA A 204 -0.47 16.61 -1.05
CA ALA A 204 -1.20 15.72 -0.15
C ALA A 204 -0.54 14.34 -0.10
N GLY A 205 -0.64 13.67 1.05
CA GLY A 205 -0.31 12.26 1.18
C GLY A 205 -1.23 11.39 0.33
N LYS A 206 -0.73 10.23 -0.09
CA LYS A 206 -1.49 9.25 -0.87
C LYS A 206 -2.41 8.43 0.03
N PRO A 207 -3.54 7.93 -0.49
CA PRO A 207 -4.39 7.03 0.26
C PRO A 207 -3.66 5.72 0.57
N ALA A 208 -4.14 5.03 1.61
CA ALA A 208 -3.77 3.64 1.84
C ALA A 208 -4.18 2.75 0.65
N GLY A 209 -3.57 1.58 0.58
CA GLY A 209 -3.99 0.48 -0.26
C GLY A 209 -5.20 -0.26 0.29
N TYR A 210 -5.65 -1.22 -0.49
CA TYR A 210 -6.80 -2.04 -0.11
C TYR A 210 -6.36 -3.32 0.60
N TYR A 211 -6.97 -3.67 1.72
CA TYR A 211 -6.76 -5.03 2.26
C TYR A 211 -7.45 -6.07 1.37
N VAL A 212 -8.57 -5.69 0.73
CA VAL A 212 -9.26 -6.45 -0.31
C VAL A 212 -9.74 -5.50 -1.41
N ASP A 213 -9.45 -5.85 -2.66
CA ASP A 213 -10.11 -5.35 -3.86
C ASP A 213 -10.94 -6.50 -4.46
N GLY A 214 -12.27 -6.36 -4.41
CA GLY A 214 -13.24 -7.40 -4.77
C GLY A 214 -14.05 -7.92 -3.58
N ASN A 215 -14.29 -7.10 -2.56
CA ASN A 215 -14.98 -7.53 -1.34
C ASN A 215 -16.42 -8.01 -1.60
N ALA A 216 -17.08 -7.49 -2.65
CA ALA A 216 -18.39 -7.97 -3.09
C ALA A 216 -18.40 -9.45 -3.52
N TYR A 217 -17.23 -10.02 -3.86
CA TYR A 217 -17.08 -11.43 -4.23
C TYR A 217 -16.72 -12.32 -3.03
N ILE A 218 -16.55 -11.76 -1.84
CA ILE A 218 -16.09 -12.52 -0.66
C ILE A 218 -17.25 -12.81 0.28
N THR A 219 -17.47 -14.10 0.54
CA THR A 219 -18.24 -14.56 1.70
C THR A 219 -17.29 -14.70 2.89
N TRP A 220 -17.40 -13.78 3.84
CA TRP A 220 -16.59 -13.79 5.05
C TRP A 220 -17.12 -14.80 6.06
N LEU A 221 -16.27 -15.73 6.49
CA LEU A 221 -16.56 -16.71 7.53
C LEU A 221 -15.93 -16.29 8.88
N ALA A 222 -14.81 -15.57 8.83
CA ALA A 222 -14.22 -14.85 9.95
C ALA A 222 -13.46 -13.64 9.39
N THR A 223 -13.52 -12.48 10.06
CA THR A 223 -12.98 -11.23 9.51
C THR A 223 -11.60 -10.85 10.02
N GLY A 224 -11.19 -11.33 11.20
CA GLY A 224 -9.90 -11.00 11.82
C GLY A 224 -9.60 -9.50 11.86
N ALA A 225 -8.32 -9.14 11.86
CA ALA A 225 -7.88 -7.75 11.71
C ALA A 225 -7.86 -7.36 10.21
N ARG A 226 -8.47 -6.23 9.88
CA ARG A 226 -8.53 -5.67 8.52
C ARG A 226 -8.12 -4.21 8.55
N LEU A 227 -7.01 -3.87 7.89
CA LEU A 227 -6.41 -2.53 7.95
C LEU A 227 -6.29 -1.95 6.54
N GLY A 228 -6.90 -0.80 6.30
CA GLY A 228 -6.87 -0.15 4.99
C GLY A 228 -8.22 -0.11 4.32
N ARG A 229 -8.19 0.19 3.02
CA ARG A 229 -9.40 0.41 2.23
C ARG A 229 -10.00 -0.91 1.77
N VAL A 230 -11.24 -0.83 1.33
CA VAL A 230 -11.95 -1.95 0.71
C VAL A 230 -12.74 -1.44 -0.49
N ILE A 231 -12.81 -2.25 -1.54
CA ILE A 231 -13.68 -2.04 -2.70
C ILE A 231 -14.21 -3.39 -3.20
#